data_AF-A0AAX1D704-F1
#
_entry.id   AF-A0AAX1D704-F1
#
_cell.length_a   1.000
_cell.length_b   1.000
_cell.length_c   1.000
_cell.angle_alpha   90.00
_cell.angle_beta   90.00
_cell.angle_gamma   90.00
#
_symmetry.space_group_name_H-M   'P 1'
#
loop_
_entity.id
_entity.type
_entity.pdbx_description
1 polymer ?
#
loop_
_entity_poly.entity_id
_entity_poly.type
_entity_poly.pdbx_seq_one_letter_code
_entity_poly.pdbx_strand_id
1 'polypeptide(L)'
;MLENSGLHDMWQKFCKVSLVVGWALWLAAMAWFTAGMLRYVPSADATLTPITLTPGQTARAEVYRIREAPLWMEARFGGPMGRKRPELGEHTTRLGAPGAVAEPGEPVRIRVRDGGDLDVVMVAAPRSSASATHFYRKLWPESHIDGTLPETTPPFPKLAKGTSPLTFTVEEVGPTLQGEQIELEISAPIGLKRTAPGWSDVTTFIFWPFIAAILGIWALVWAGLTWWYRRRVRR
;
A
#
# COMPACT_ATOMS: atom_id res chain seq x y z
N MET A 1 -22.99 -62.24 0.66
CA MET A 1 -21.76 -61.76 1.32
C MET A 1 -20.75 -61.06 0.39
N LEU A 2 -20.77 -61.29 -0.93
CA LEU A 2 -19.85 -60.66 -1.90
C LEU A 2 -20.19 -59.20 -2.29
N GLU A 3 -21.43 -58.76 -2.06
CA GLU A 3 -21.89 -57.42 -2.46
C GLU A 3 -21.38 -56.30 -1.52
N ASN A 4 -21.20 -56.61 -0.23
CA ASN A 4 -20.68 -55.66 0.76
C ASN A 4 -19.17 -55.38 0.63
N SER A 5 -18.38 -56.29 0.06
CA SER A 5 -16.93 -56.09 -0.11
C SER A 5 -16.60 -55.12 -1.26
N GLY A 6 -17.37 -55.15 -2.35
CA GLY A 6 -17.18 -54.25 -3.50
C GLY A 6 -17.52 -52.79 -3.16
N LEU A 7 -18.61 -52.58 -2.41
CA LEU A 7 -19.01 -51.24 -1.94
C LEU A 7 -17.97 -50.63 -1.01
N HIS A 8 -17.33 -51.44 -0.15
CA HIS A 8 -16.33 -50.97 0.80
C HIS A 8 -15.02 -50.54 0.12
N ASP A 9 -14.53 -51.33 -0.85
CA ASP A 9 -13.33 -51.01 -1.63
C ASP A 9 -13.54 -49.76 -2.52
N MET A 10 -14.72 -49.65 -3.15
CA MET A 10 -15.10 -48.47 -3.93
C MET A 10 -15.14 -47.20 -3.06
N TRP A 11 -15.71 -47.29 -1.84
CA TRP A 11 -15.75 -46.17 -0.90
C TRP A 11 -14.35 -45.75 -0.43
N GLN A 12 -13.47 -46.71 -0.12
CA GLN A 12 -12.09 -46.41 0.27
C GLN A 12 -11.30 -45.73 -0.86
N LYS A 13 -11.46 -46.17 -2.11
CA LYS A 13 -10.86 -45.54 -3.29
C LYS A 13 -11.38 -44.13 -3.48
N PHE A 14 -12.69 -43.92 -3.37
CA PHE A 14 -13.31 -42.59 -3.46
C PHE A 14 -12.76 -41.65 -2.38
N CYS A 15 -12.73 -42.05 -1.11
CA CYS A 15 -12.16 -41.23 -0.03
C CYS A 15 -10.69 -40.88 -0.27
N LYS A 16 -9.88 -41.85 -0.73
CA LYS A 16 -8.46 -41.61 -1.05
C LYS A 16 -8.30 -40.59 -2.17
N VAL A 17 -9.03 -40.75 -3.27
CA VAL A 17 -8.98 -39.83 -4.42
C VAL A 17 -9.43 -38.43 -4.00
N SER A 18 -10.53 -38.31 -3.25
CA SER A 18 -11.02 -37.02 -2.75
C SER A 18 -10.02 -36.30 -1.85
N LEU A 19 -9.32 -37.04 -0.97
CA LEU A 19 -8.25 -36.48 -0.14
C LEU A 19 -7.07 -35.98 -0.99
N VAL A 20 -6.64 -36.78 -1.98
CA VAL A 20 -5.55 -36.39 -2.89
C VAL A 20 -5.91 -35.15 -3.69
N VAL A 21 -7.10 -35.12 -4.28
CA VAL A 21 -7.60 -33.97 -5.05
C VAL A 21 -7.66 -32.72 -4.17
N GLY A 22 -8.18 -32.83 -2.95
CA GLY A 22 -8.26 -31.66 -2.08
C GLY A 22 -6.90 -31.14 -1.61
N TRP A 23 -5.91 -32.01 -1.36
CA TRP A 23 -4.53 -31.57 -1.11
C TRP A 23 -3.88 -30.95 -2.35
N ALA A 24 -4.14 -31.50 -3.54
CA ALA A 24 -3.63 -30.92 -4.79
C ALA A 24 -4.21 -29.52 -5.06
N LEU A 25 -5.51 -29.33 -4.83
CA LEU A 25 -6.16 -28.03 -4.93
C LEU A 25 -5.62 -27.04 -3.89
N TRP A 26 -5.42 -27.50 -2.65
CA TRP A 26 -4.82 -26.68 -1.60
C TRP A 26 -3.39 -26.23 -1.97
N LEU A 27 -2.57 -27.13 -2.51
CA LEU A 27 -1.21 -26.79 -2.97
C LEU A 27 -1.23 -25.77 -4.12
N ALA A 28 -2.14 -25.93 -5.08
CA ALA A 28 -2.30 -24.96 -6.16
C ALA A 28 -2.72 -23.58 -5.63
N ALA A 29 -3.67 -23.55 -4.69
CA ALA A 29 -4.11 -22.31 -4.04
C ALA A 29 -3.00 -21.65 -3.22
N MET A 30 -2.20 -22.45 -2.51
CA MET A 30 -1.03 -21.96 -1.77
C MET A 30 0.03 -21.39 -2.72
N ALA A 31 0.33 -22.06 -3.84
CA ALA A 31 1.28 -21.56 -4.84
C ALA A 31 0.83 -20.22 -5.43
N TRP A 32 -0.46 -20.09 -5.76
CA TRP A 32 -1.05 -18.82 -6.20
C TRP A 32 -0.93 -17.74 -5.12
N PHE A 33 -1.25 -18.07 -3.86
CA PHE A 33 -1.15 -17.15 -2.73
C PHE A 33 0.28 -16.67 -2.51
N THR A 34 1.26 -17.58 -2.50
CA THR A 34 2.68 -17.23 -2.35
C THR A 34 3.16 -16.34 -3.50
N ALA A 35 2.83 -16.67 -4.75
CA ALA A 35 3.19 -15.86 -5.90
C ALA A 35 2.57 -14.45 -5.83
N GLY A 36 1.34 -14.35 -5.34
CA GLY A 36 0.67 -13.09 -5.06
C GLY A 36 1.34 -12.26 -3.98
N MET A 37 1.67 -12.88 -2.84
CA MET A 37 2.34 -12.21 -1.72
C MET A 37 3.72 -11.67 -2.09
N LEU A 38 4.50 -12.41 -2.89
CA LEU A 38 5.80 -11.96 -3.39
C LEU A 38 5.69 -10.68 -4.23
N ARG A 39 4.54 -10.45 -4.88
CA ARG A 39 4.26 -9.21 -5.60
C ARG A 39 3.65 -8.14 -4.68
N TYR A 40 2.76 -8.53 -3.77
CA TYR A 40 2.02 -7.62 -2.91
C TYR A 40 2.90 -6.91 -1.88
N VAL A 41 3.76 -7.63 -1.15
CA VAL A 41 4.59 -7.05 -0.07
C VAL A 41 5.39 -5.82 -0.53
N PRO A 42 6.25 -5.91 -1.57
CA PRO A 42 7.01 -4.73 -2.03
C PRO A 42 6.15 -3.62 -2.65
N SER A 43 4.87 -3.88 -2.85
CA SER A 43 3.91 -2.97 -3.49
C SER A 43 3.00 -2.26 -2.50
N ALA A 44 2.93 -2.75 -1.26
CA ALA A 44 2.14 -2.20 -0.17
C ALA A 44 2.98 -1.38 0.81
N ASP A 45 4.32 -1.49 0.73
CA ASP A 45 5.23 -0.75 1.59
C ASP A 45 5.38 0.71 1.14
N ALA A 46 5.24 1.62 2.11
CA ALA A 46 5.54 3.03 1.95
C ALA A 46 6.98 3.31 2.44
N THR A 47 7.68 4.21 1.75
CA THR A 47 9.03 4.62 2.15
C THR A 47 8.95 5.89 2.97
N LEU A 48 9.50 5.88 4.19
CA LEU A 48 9.57 7.05 5.07
C LEU A 48 10.98 7.61 5.07
N THR A 49 11.12 8.90 4.78
CA THR A 49 12.42 9.57 4.70
C THR A 49 12.43 10.80 5.60
N PRO A 50 13.21 10.82 6.68
CA PRO A 50 13.31 12.01 7.52
C PRO A 50 14.01 13.15 6.77
N ILE A 51 13.45 14.35 6.88
CA ILE A 51 14.06 15.57 6.37
C ILE A 51 13.78 16.72 7.33
N THR A 52 14.72 17.64 7.49
CA THR A 52 14.46 18.89 8.19
C THR A 52 14.07 19.95 7.18
N LEU A 53 13.02 20.71 7.49
CA LEU A 53 12.47 21.75 6.64
C LEU A 53 13.34 23.01 6.67
N THR A 54 14.53 22.92 6.08
CA THR A 54 15.45 24.05 5.89
C THR A 54 15.73 24.21 4.41
N PRO A 55 15.58 25.42 3.82
CA PRO A 55 15.90 25.63 2.41
C PRO A 55 17.31 25.15 2.05
N GLY A 56 17.42 24.43 0.92
CA GLY A 56 18.66 23.81 0.44
C GLY A 56 19.00 22.46 1.06
N GLN A 57 18.29 22.02 2.11
CA GLN A 57 18.53 20.72 2.71
C GLN A 57 18.08 19.58 1.79
N THR A 58 18.87 18.52 1.76
CA THR A 58 18.61 17.34 0.95
C THR A 58 18.41 16.08 1.76
N ALA A 59 17.51 15.21 1.32
CA ALA A 59 17.39 13.83 1.79
C ALA A 59 17.39 12.86 0.60
N ARG A 60 17.78 11.61 0.85
CA ARG A 60 17.82 10.56 -0.18
C ARG A 60 17.01 9.34 0.26
N ALA A 61 16.33 8.71 -0.68
CA ALA A 61 15.62 7.46 -0.46
C ALA A 61 15.70 6.58 -1.69
N GLU A 62 15.60 5.27 -1.47
CA GLU A 62 15.45 4.30 -2.56
C GLU A 62 14.04 3.76 -2.53
N VAL A 63 13.32 3.92 -3.65
CA VAL A 63 11.95 3.44 -3.78
C VAL A 63 11.90 2.36 -4.85
N TYR A 64 11.51 1.16 -4.44
CA TYR A 64 11.34 0.04 -5.35
C TYR A 64 9.88 -0.07 -5.83
N ARG A 65 9.68 -0.30 -7.13
CA ARG A 65 8.37 -0.57 -7.74
C ARG A 65 8.43 -1.77 -8.68
N ILE A 66 7.51 -2.73 -8.52
CA ILE A 66 7.43 -3.91 -9.41
C ILE A 66 6.96 -3.58 -10.84
N ARG A 67 6.33 -2.42 -11.03
CA ARG A 67 5.86 -1.84 -12.30
C ARG A 67 5.77 -0.33 -12.14
N GLU A 68 5.54 0.40 -13.22
CA GLU A 68 5.38 1.86 -13.17
C GLU A 68 4.24 2.27 -12.22
N ALA A 69 4.48 3.31 -11.42
CA ALA A 69 3.50 3.82 -10.46
C ALA A 69 3.57 5.34 -10.32
N PRO A 70 2.46 6.04 -10.06
CA PRO A 70 2.48 7.44 -9.66
C PRO A 70 3.38 7.70 -8.43
N LEU A 71 4.07 8.83 -8.43
CA LEU A 71 4.82 9.32 -7.28
C LEU A 71 3.86 10.02 -6.31
N TRP A 72 3.22 9.23 -5.47
CA TRP A 72 2.41 9.76 -4.38
C TRP A 72 3.26 10.06 -3.17
N MET A 73 3.12 11.28 -2.65
CA MET A 73 3.92 11.75 -1.52
C MET A 73 3.07 12.50 -0.50
N GLU A 74 3.41 12.31 0.77
CA GLU A 74 2.81 13.05 1.89
C GLU A 74 3.92 13.53 2.84
N ALA A 75 3.78 14.74 3.35
CA ALA A 75 4.60 15.28 4.42
C ALA A 75 3.94 14.98 5.77
N ARG A 76 4.67 14.30 6.66
CA ARG A 76 4.21 13.90 7.99
C ARG A 76 4.87 14.77 9.05
N PHE A 77 4.04 15.57 9.68
CA PHE A 77 4.45 16.48 10.74
C PHE A 77 4.17 15.85 12.09
N GLY A 78 5.12 15.96 13.02
CA GLY A 78 4.95 15.42 14.36
C GLY A 78 3.92 16.20 15.18
N GLY A 79 3.15 15.50 16.00
CA GLY A 79 2.33 16.13 17.04
C GLY A 79 1.15 15.27 17.47
N PRO A 80 0.77 15.31 18.77
CA PRO A 80 -0.35 14.53 19.26
C PRO A 80 -1.67 15.02 18.65
N MET A 81 -2.58 14.07 18.42
CA MET A 81 -3.94 14.36 17.99
C MET A 81 -4.62 15.34 18.95
N GLY A 82 -5.24 16.40 18.39
CA GLY A 82 -5.87 17.47 19.16
C GLY A 82 -5.01 18.72 19.36
N ARG A 83 -3.69 18.67 19.08
CA ARG A 83 -2.87 19.88 18.98
C ARG A 83 -3.33 20.71 17.77
N LYS A 84 -3.58 22.01 17.98
CA LYS A 84 -3.85 22.93 16.87
C LYS A 84 -2.54 23.26 16.17
N ARG A 85 -2.55 23.14 14.83
CA ARG A 85 -1.45 23.41 13.90
C ARG A 85 -1.97 24.28 12.74
N PRO A 86 -2.44 25.51 13.00
CA PRO A 86 -3.02 26.37 11.96
C PRO A 86 -2.05 26.63 10.79
N GLU A 87 -0.75 26.62 11.04
CA GLU A 87 0.31 26.73 10.04
C GLU A 87 0.32 25.60 9.00
N LEU A 88 -0.36 24.47 9.25
CA LEU A 88 -0.52 23.38 8.27
C LEU A 88 -1.73 23.57 7.34
N GLY A 89 -2.54 24.59 7.56
CA GLY A 89 -3.75 24.87 6.79
C GLY A 89 -4.91 23.92 7.11
N GLU A 90 -6.11 24.31 6.70
CA GLU A 90 -7.32 23.50 6.86
C GLU A 90 -8.21 23.61 5.63
N HIS A 91 -8.88 22.50 5.28
CA HIS A 91 -10.01 22.54 4.36
C HIS A 91 -11.26 22.96 5.13
N THR A 92 -11.73 24.19 4.91
CA THR A 92 -12.84 24.76 5.70
C THR A 92 -14.23 24.25 5.29
N THR A 93 -14.34 23.35 4.29
CA THR A 93 -15.64 22.76 3.90
C THR A 93 -15.50 21.42 3.19
N ARG A 94 -16.58 20.63 3.20
CA ARG A 94 -16.73 19.38 2.44
C ARG A 94 -16.30 19.60 0.98
N LEU A 95 -15.33 18.84 0.49
CA LEU A 95 -14.94 18.84 -0.93
C LEU A 95 -16.20 18.72 -1.81
N GLY A 96 -16.45 19.74 -2.65
CA GLY A 96 -17.60 19.79 -3.56
C GLY A 96 -18.71 20.80 -3.21
N ALA A 97 -18.61 21.54 -2.10
CA ALA A 97 -19.52 22.67 -1.85
C ALA A 97 -19.07 23.91 -2.67
N PRO A 98 -20.00 24.63 -3.33
CA PRO A 98 -19.67 25.92 -3.97
C PRO A 98 -19.13 26.89 -2.92
N GLY A 99 -17.90 27.39 -3.11
CA GLY A 99 -17.24 28.30 -2.17
C GLY A 99 -16.30 27.64 -1.15
N ALA A 100 -15.87 26.40 -1.36
CA ALA A 100 -14.84 25.78 -0.53
C ALA A 100 -13.51 26.56 -0.65
N VAL A 101 -13.17 27.34 0.37
CA VAL A 101 -11.89 28.05 0.46
C VAL A 101 -10.92 27.17 1.25
N ALA A 102 -9.88 26.70 0.58
CA ALA A 102 -8.78 26.04 1.25
C ALA A 102 -7.89 27.10 1.90
N GLU A 103 -7.62 26.98 3.20
CA GLU A 103 -6.50 27.70 3.81
C GLU A 103 -5.25 26.86 3.54
N PRO A 104 -4.35 27.27 2.62
CA PRO A 104 -3.23 26.45 2.15
C PRO A 104 -2.22 26.09 3.26
N GLY A 105 -2.22 26.84 4.36
CA GLY A 105 -1.18 26.79 5.37
C GLY A 105 0.11 27.45 4.87
N GLU A 106 1.17 27.28 5.64
CA GLU A 106 2.50 27.75 5.24
C GLU A 106 3.04 26.97 4.04
N PRO A 107 3.77 27.65 3.12
CA PRO A 107 4.29 27.01 1.93
C PRO A 107 5.35 25.95 2.30
N VAL A 108 5.32 24.83 1.59
CA VAL A 108 6.38 23.82 1.62
C VAL A 108 6.55 23.33 0.20
N ARG A 109 7.72 23.60 -0.40
CA ARG A 109 8.09 23.18 -1.76
C ARG A 109 9.29 22.26 -1.67
N ILE A 110 9.14 21.07 -2.23
CA ILE A 110 10.17 20.03 -2.24
C ILE A 110 10.39 19.60 -3.67
N ARG A 111 11.61 19.79 -4.15
CA ARG A 111 12.04 19.30 -5.45
C ARG A 111 12.47 17.84 -5.34
N VAL A 112 11.94 17.01 -6.22
CA VAL A 112 12.22 15.58 -6.28
C VAL A 112 12.94 15.29 -7.58
N ARG A 113 14.10 14.62 -7.46
CA ARG A 113 14.88 14.17 -8.61
C ARG A 113 15.23 12.68 -8.49
N ASP A 114 15.18 11.95 -9.60
CA ASP A 114 15.62 10.55 -9.64
C ASP A 114 17.02 10.35 -10.26
N GLY A 115 17.68 11.44 -10.65
CA GLY A 115 18.98 11.42 -11.34
C GLY A 115 18.89 11.06 -12.83
N GLY A 116 17.70 10.79 -13.35
CA GLY A 116 17.37 10.63 -14.76
C GLY A 116 16.41 11.72 -15.23
N ASP A 117 15.25 11.31 -15.75
CA ASP A 117 14.27 12.20 -16.38
C ASP A 117 13.29 12.84 -15.39
N LEU A 118 13.20 12.34 -14.15
CA LEU A 118 12.30 12.92 -13.15
C LEU A 118 12.96 14.13 -12.50
N ASP A 119 12.41 15.30 -12.77
CA ASP A 119 12.67 16.53 -12.02
C ASP A 119 11.36 17.31 -11.84
N VAL A 120 10.79 17.25 -10.63
CA VAL A 120 9.47 17.84 -10.33
C VAL A 120 9.47 18.55 -8.99
N VAL A 121 8.81 19.70 -8.93
CA VAL A 121 8.56 20.41 -7.68
C VAL A 121 7.21 19.99 -7.12
N MET A 122 7.24 19.49 -5.90
CA MET A 122 6.06 19.05 -5.15
C MET A 122 5.72 20.11 -4.10
N VAL A 123 4.46 20.54 -4.06
CA VAL A 123 3.94 21.57 -3.16
C VAL A 123 2.96 20.95 -2.18
N ALA A 124 3.07 21.32 -0.91
CA ALA A 124 2.17 20.84 0.12
C ALA A 124 0.78 21.47 0.03
N ALA A 125 -0.23 20.63 -0.15
CA ALA A 125 -1.63 20.98 0.02
C ALA A 125 -1.96 21.27 1.50
N PRO A 126 -3.12 21.85 1.83
CA PRO A 126 -3.60 21.94 3.21
C PRO A 126 -3.59 20.59 3.92
N ARG A 127 -3.70 20.62 5.25
CA ARG A 127 -3.81 19.41 6.07
C ARG A 127 -4.91 18.47 5.53
N SER A 128 -4.50 17.29 5.10
CA SER A 128 -5.37 16.27 4.50
C SER A 128 -5.92 15.28 5.52
N SER A 129 -5.16 14.98 6.56
CA SER A 129 -5.57 14.06 7.63
C SER A 129 -4.72 14.26 8.88
N ALA A 130 -5.13 13.61 9.97
CA ALA A 130 -4.36 13.53 11.21
C ALA A 130 -4.50 12.11 11.78
N SER A 131 -3.43 11.62 12.41
CA SER A 131 -3.40 10.40 13.21
C SER A 131 -3.14 10.77 14.68
N ALA A 132 -3.02 9.75 15.54
CA ALA A 132 -2.72 9.93 16.95
C ALA A 132 -1.43 10.74 17.21
N THR A 133 -0.46 10.66 16.30
CA THR A 133 0.91 11.16 16.48
C THR A 133 1.41 12.05 15.35
N HIS A 134 0.69 12.13 14.23
CA HIS A 134 1.13 12.88 13.05
C HIS A 134 -0.01 13.67 12.39
N PHE A 135 0.37 14.77 11.75
CA PHE A 135 -0.47 15.50 10.80
C PHE A 135 0.07 15.26 9.38
N TYR A 136 -0.83 15.11 8.41
CA TYR A 136 -0.47 14.80 7.03
C TYR A 136 -0.84 15.96 6.12
N ARG A 137 0.09 16.35 5.25
CA ARG A 137 -0.15 17.22 4.10
C ARG A 137 0.24 16.47 2.84
N LYS A 138 -0.70 16.31 1.92
CA LYS A 138 -0.39 15.72 0.60
C LYS A 138 0.55 16.63 -0.18
N LEU A 139 1.54 16.06 -0.83
CA LEU A 139 2.44 16.76 -1.74
C LEU A 139 1.96 16.53 -3.17
N TRP A 140 1.66 17.62 -3.88
CA TRP A 140 1.18 17.60 -5.26
C TRP A 140 2.22 18.21 -6.19
N PRO A 141 2.39 17.71 -7.42
CA PRO A 141 3.20 18.43 -8.39
C PRO A 141 2.59 19.82 -8.61
N GLU A 142 3.44 20.83 -8.81
CA GLU A 142 2.99 22.22 -8.99
C GLU A 142 1.92 22.38 -10.08
N SER A 143 1.98 21.53 -11.11
CA SER A 143 0.98 21.46 -12.19
C SER A 143 -0.42 20.99 -11.77
N HIS A 144 -0.60 20.45 -10.56
CA HIS A 144 -1.86 19.92 -10.03
C HIS A 144 -2.28 20.57 -8.69
N ILE A 145 -1.72 21.73 -8.36
CA ILE A 145 -1.92 22.37 -7.06
C ILE A 145 -3.39 22.67 -6.74
N ASP A 146 -4.23 22.90 -7.76
CA ASP A 146 -5.65 23.17 -7.61
C ASP A 146 -6.45 21.95 -7.11
N GLY A 147 -5.86 20.75 -7.10
CA GLY A 147 -6.48 19.51 -6.61
C GLY A 147 -7.73 19.08 -7.39
N THR A 148 -8.04 19.76 -8.50
CA THR A 148 -9.20 19.50 -9.37
C THR A 148 -8.99 18.28 -10.27
N LEU A 149 -7.74 17.90 -10.51
CA LEU A 149 -7.36 16.78 -11.35
C LEU A 149 -7.02 15.54 -10.51
N PRO A 150 -7.44 14.33 -10.95
CA PRO A 150 -7.06 13.09 -10.29
C PRO A 150 -5.53 12.92 -10.15
N GLU A 151 -5.08 12.29 -9.06
CA GLU A 151 -3.68 11.97 -8.71
C GLU A 151 -3.02 10.89 -9.63
N THR A 152 -3.52 10.80 -10.86
CA THR A 152 -3.10 9.86 -11.91
C THR A 152 -3.19 10.50 -13.30
N THR A 153 -3.79 11.70 -13.40
CA THR A 153 -3.96 12.41 -14.66
C THR A 153 -2.62 13.01 -15.08
N PRO A 154 -2.16 12.81 -16.33
CA PRO A 154 -0.98 13.51 -16.81
C PRO A 154 -1.16 15.03 -16.65
N PRO A 155 -0.14 15.79 -16.23
CA PRO A 155 1.27 15.41 -16.09
C PRO A 155 1.71 14.86 -14.71
N PHE A 156 0.89 14.11 -13.97
CA PHE A 156 1.31 13.58 -12.65
C PHE A 156 2.56 12.69 -12.75
N PRO A 157 3.61 12.92 -11.93
CA PRO A 157 4.89 12.22 -12.04
C PRO A 157 4.73 10.73 -11.71
N LYS A 158 5.54 9.90 -12.37
CA LYS A 158 5.55 8.46 -12.17
C LYS A 158 6.97 7.96 -11.97
N LEU A 159 7.11 6.93 -11.16
CA LEU A 159 8.33 6.18 -10.95
C LEU A 159 8.37 4.98 -11.90
N ALA A 160 9.54 4.75 -12.48
CA ALA A 160 9.80 3.61 -13.33
C ALA A 160 9.74 2.29 -12.53
N LYS A 161 9.62 1.19 -13.26
CA LYS A 161 9.80 -0.16 -12.70
C LYS A 161 11.25 -0.34 -12.24
N GLY A 162 11.43 -0.92 -11.06
CA GLY A 162 12.74 -1.17 -10.45
C GLY A 162 12.99 -0.26 -9.26
N THR A 163 14.26 -0.12 -8.89
CA THR A 163 14.68 0.79 -7.81
C THR A 163 14.96 2.17 -8.40
N SER A 164 14.26 3.18 -7.88
CA SER A 164 14.47 4.59 -8.23
C SER A 164 15.16 5.32 -7.08
N PRO A 165 16.38 5.84 -7.26
CA PRO A 165 17.07 6.63 -6.24
C PRO A 165 16.50 8.06 -6.24
N LEU A 166 15.74 8.41 -5.22
CA LEU A 166 15.12 9.73 -5.09
C LEU A 166 15.97 10.65 -4.22
N THR A 167 16.19 11.87 -4.72
CA THR A 167 16.77 12.98 -3.97
C THR A 167 15.70 14.05 -3.77
N PHE A 168 15.41 14.36 -2.51
CA PHE A 168 14.50 15.42 -2.09
C PHE A 168 15.32 16.64 -1.72
N THR A 169 14.98 17.81 -2.26
CA THR A 169 15.61 19.10 -1.90
C THR A 169 14.52 20.06 -1.47
N VAL A 170 14.66 20.64 -0.28
CA VAL A 170 13.74 21.66 0.22
C VAL A 170 14.05 22.97 -0.51
N GLU A 171 13.10 23.48 -1.30
CA GLU A 171 13.28 24.75 -2.03
C GLU A 171 12.73 25.93 -1.22
N GLU A 172 11.54 25.79 -0.66
CA GLU A 172 10.85 26.85 0.06
C GLU A 172 10.09 26.25 1.25
N VAL A 173 10.13 26.95 2.39
CA VAL A 173 9.39 26.60 3.61
C VAL A 173 8.93 27.90 4.26
N GLY A 174 7.71 27.91 4.79
CA GLY A 174 7.23 29.01 5.61
C GLY A 174 8.02 29.18 6.92
N PRO A 175 8.02 30.38 7.50
CA PRO A 175 8.88 30.73 8.63
C PRO A 175 8.58 29.94 9.91
N THR A 176 7.33 29.51 10.14
CA THR A 176 6.96 28.75 11.35
C THR A 176 7.33 27.27 11.23
N LEU A 177 7.36 26.74 10.01
CA LEU A 177 7.76 25.35 9.73
C LEU A 177 9.28 25.18 9.57
N GLN A 178 10.04 26.28 9.49
CA GLN A 178 11.48 26.22 9.25
C GLN A 178 12.22 25.52 10.41
N GLY A 179 13.07 24.56 10.07
CA GLY A 179 13.83 23.76 11.03
C GLY A 179 13.05 22.62 11.67
N GLU A 180 11.76 22.42 11.35
CA GLU A 180 11.00 21.26 11.81
C GLU A 180 11.49 19.99 11.10
N GLN A 181 11.68 18.91 11.86
CA GLN A 181 11.95 17.59 11.29
C GLN A 181 10.63 16.89 10.97
N ILE A 182 10.46 16.50 9.71
CA ILE A 182 9.29 15.79 9.21
C ILE A 182 9.69 14.47 8.56
N GLU A 183 8.73 13.57 8.37
CA GLU A 183 8.92 12.39 7.52
C GLU A 183 8.26 12.62 6.17
N LEU A 184 9.02 12.49 5.09
CA LEU A 184 8.46 12.37 3.74
C LEU A 184 8.04 10.93 3.52
N GLU A 185 6.74 10.71 3.42
CA GLU A 185 6.17 9.42 3.06
C GLU A 185 5.97 9.35 1.55
N ILE A 186 6.71 8.46 0.89
CA ILE A 186 6.38 8.02 -0.47
C ILE A 186 5.37 6.89 -0.34
N SER A 187 4.11 7.19 -0.61
CA SER A 187 3.01 6.25 -0.43
C SER A 187 3.14 5.05 -1.36
N ALA A 188 2.65 3.90 -0.90
CA ALA A 188 2.55 2.70 -1.72
C ALA A 188 1.57 2.88 -2.90
N PRO A 189 1.80 2.24 -4.05
CA PRO A 189 0.89 2.25 -5.20
C PRO A 189 -0.41 1.48 -4.92
N ILE A 190 -0.42 0.66 -3.87
CA ILE A 190 -1.58 -0.09 -3.40
C ILE A 190 -1.92 0.37 -1.99
N GLY A 191 -3.18 0.71 -1.78
CA GLY A 191 -3.74 1.01 -0.48
C GLY A 191 -5.24 0.76 -0.47
N LEU A 192 -5.80 0.65 0.73
CA LEU A 192 -7.22 0.33 0.92
C LEU A 192 -8.14 1.45 0.40
N LYS A 193 -7.67 2.70 0.43
CA LYS A 193 -8.40 3.87 -0.07
C LYS A 193 -8.05 4.26 -1.51
N ARG A 194 -6.90 3.81 -2.02
CA ARG A 194 -6.39 4.20 -3.33
C ARG A 194 -5.48 3.13 -3.91
N THR A 195 -5.71 2.76 -5.16
CA THR A 195 -4.87 1.83 -5.92
C THR A 195 -4.54 2.48 -7.26
N ALA A 196 -3.27 2.40 -7.68
CA ALA A 196 -2.83 3.01 -8.93
C ALA A 196 -3.39 2.25 -10.15
N PRO A 197 -3.62 2.93 -11.29
CA PRO A 197 -4.06 2.27 -12.52
C PRO A 197 -3.10 1.15 -12.92
N GLY A 198 -3.63 -0.03 -13.23
CA GLY A 198 -2.82 -1.20 -13.61
C GLY A 198 -2.26 -2.02 -12.43
N TRP A 199 -2.70 -1.77 -11.19
CA TRP A 199 -2.30 -2.52 -9.98
C TRP A 199 -3.43 -3.38 -9.37
N SER A 200 -4.56 -3.53 -10.07
CA SER A 200 -5.74 -4.24 -9.55
C SER A 200 -5.52 -5.74 -9.30
N ASP A 201 -4.56 -6.36 -9.99
CA ASP A 201 -4.21 -7.78 -9.85
C ASP A 201 -3.60 -8.11 -8.49
N VAL A 202 -2.93 -7.15 -7.87
CA VAL A 202 -2.29 -7.30 -6.56
C VAL A 202 -3.15 -6.75 -5.41
N THR A 203 -4.19 -5.96 -5.70
CA THR A 203 -5.12 -5.40 -4.72
C THR A 203 -5.87 -6.47 -3.93
N THR A 204 -6.16 -7.63 -4.52
CA THR A 204 -6.82 -8.74 -3.81
C THR A 204 -6.06 -9.18 -2.56
N PHE A 205 -4.74 -9.04 -2.56
CA PHE A 205 -3.87 -9.42 -1.45
C PHE A 205 -3.84 -8.38 -0.31
N ILE A 206 -4.54 -7.25 -0.41
CA ILE A 206 -4.83 -6.39 0.76
C ILE A 206 -5.54 -7.20 1.86
N PHE A 207 -6.36 -8.17 1.46
CA PHE A 207 -7.06 -9.07 2.37
C PHE A 207 -6.31 -10.38 2.62
N TRP A 208 -4.99 -10.41 2.42
CA TRP A 208 -4.17 -11.61 2.64
C TRP A 208 -4.39 -12.27 4.00
N PRO A 209 -4.67 -11.57 5.13
CA PRO A 209 -4.88 -12.26 6.41
C PRO A 209 -6.09 -13.19 6.38
N PHE A 210 -7.16 -12.78 5.67
CA PHE A 210 -8.36 -13.60 5.50
C PHE A 210 -8.11 -14.79 4.57
N ILE A 211 -7.37 -14.56 3.47
CA ILE A 211 -7.00 -15.63 2.53
C ILE A 211 -6.13 -16.68 3.26
N ALA A 212 -5.14 -16.22 4.03
CA ALA A 212 -4.28 -17.08 4.83
C ALA A 212 -5.06 -17.87 5.88
N ALA A 213 -6.04 -17.25 6.55
CA ALA A 213 -6.92 -17.94 7.51
C ALA A 213 -7.75 -19.04 6.82
N ILE A 214 -8.34 -18.77 5.66
CA ILE A 214 -9.11 -19.76 4.88
C ILE A 214 -8.22 -20.94 4.47
N LEU A 215 -7.02 -20.66 3.94
CA LEU A 215 -6.05 -21.69 3.58
C LEU A 215 -5.59 -22.51 4.80
N GLY A 216 -5.41 -21.87 5.95
CA GLY A 216 -5.08 -22.52 7.21
C GLY A 216 -6.18 -23.46 7.70
N ILE A 217 -7.44 -23.00 7.69
CA ILE A 217 -8.60 -23.82 8.05
C ILE A 217 -8.73 -25.03 7.12
N TRP A 218 -8.59 -24.82 5.81
CA TRP A 218 -8.61 -25.92 4.83
C TRP A 218 -7.52 -26.96 5.16
N ALA A 219 -6.28 -26.52 5.37
CA ALA A 219 -5.17 -27.42 5.73
C ALA A 219 -5.48 -28.23 7.01
N LEU A 220 -6.02 -27.58 8.04
CA LEU A 220 -6.36 -28.24 9.30
C LEU A 220 -7.47 -29.29 9.13
N VAL A 221 -8.54 -28.96 8.41
CA VAL A 221 -9.65 -29.89 8.14
C VAL A 221 -9.15 -31.08 7.32
N TRP A 222 -8.36 -30.84 6.26
CA TRP A 222 -7.85 -31.91 5.41
C TRP A 222 -6.80 -32.77 6.12
N ALA A 223 -5.97 -32.19 6.99
CA ALA A 223 -5.06 -32.94 7.85
C ALA A 223 -5.83 -33.85 8.81
N GLY A 224 -6.89 -33.34 9.45
CA GLY A 224 -7.78 -34.13 10.32
C GLY A 224 -8.44 -35.29 9.58
N LEU A 225 -9.01 -35.04 8.40
CA LEU A 225 -9.63 -36.08 7.57
C LEU A 225 -8.61 -37.11 7.08
N THR A 226 -7.42 -36.67 6.67
CA THR A 226 -6.32 -37.56 6.24
C THR A 226 -5.86 -38.45 7.40
N TRP A 227 -5.71 -37.88 8.59
CA TRP A 227 -5.34 -38.62 9.80
C TRP A 227 -6.41 -39.65 10.18
N TRP A 228 -7.69 -39.25 10.19
CA TRP A 228 -8.81 -40.15 10.47
C TRP A 228 -8.90 -41.30 9.48
N TYR A 229 -8.74 -41.02 8.18
CA TYR A 229 -8.72 -42.04 7.12
C TYR A 229 -7.57 -43.02 7.34
N ARG A 230 -6.35 -42.54 7.57
CA ARG A 230 -5.18 -43.40 7.86
C ARG A 230 -5.39 -44.26 9.10
N ARG A 231 -6.03 -43.72 10.13
CA ARG A 231 -6.34 -44.47 11.36
C ARG A 231 -7.37 -45.57 11.14
N ARG A 232 -8.37 -45.34 10.29
CA ARG A 232 -9.38 -46.35 9.93
C ARG A 232 -8.87 -47.44 8.97
N VAL A 233 -7.93 -47.11 8.09
CA VAL A 233 -7.32 -48.09 7.16
C VAL A 233 -6.25 -48.95 7.84
N ARG A 234 -5.64 -48.47 8.94
CA ARG A 234 -4.66 -49.24 9.74
C ARG A 234 -5.29 -50.16 10.80
N ARG A 235 -6.59 -50.07 11.02
CA ARG A 235 -7.36 -50.96 11.90
C ARG A 235 -8.11 -51.98 11.06
#